data_AF-A0AAE3ANH7-F1
#
_entry.id   AF-A0AAE3ANH7-F1
#
_cell.length_a   1.000
_cell.length_b   1.000
_cell.length_c   1.000
_cell.angle_alpha   90.00
_cell.angle_beta   90.00
_cell.angle_gamma   90.00
#
_symmetry.space_group_name_H-M   'P 1'
#
loop_
_entity.id
_entity.type
_entity.pdbx_description
1 polymer ?
#
loop_
_entity_poly.entity_id
_entity_poly.type
_entity_poly.pdbx_seq_one_letter_code
_entity_poly.pdbx_strand_id
1 'polypeptide(L)'
;MMQMKALLYYRSKLDAHDQSVYDSLVSQWMHFESHIHLPVSHCNLSEIAQAIHFDYPLLFYVNYYQIAYSKSIFGMNIRGDYLYTKSEAETLLQKCEDWGKYIYSHTPSNLGIAEKALWLHDVILNNVRYGDANGIRAHNLVGVVQDGIAVCEGISMAYKFLCDYSNIPCIYVSGTLNGSPHGWNLVWINQEASFVDVTNDISSFSGKFGRHNFLKKSSEMAGYSWDLEAIPECRLTKKKNLDLTAYFKKGWFG
;
A
#
# COMPACT_ATOMS: atom_id res chain seq x y z
N MET A 1 7.43 14.13 -16.67
CA MET A 1 7.12 12.92 -15.88
C MET A 1 6.84 13.36 -14.45
N MET A 2 5.67 13.02 -13.91
CA MET A 2 5.24 13.48 -12.58
C MET A 2 6.07 12.80 -11.46
N GLN A 3 6.27 13.51 -10.35
CA GLN A 3 6.83 12.96 -9.11
C GLN A 3 5.77 12.18 -8.35
N MET A 4 5.91 10.85 -8.27
CA MET A 4 5.11 9.99 -7.40
C MET A 4 5.77 9.93 -6.04
N LYS A 5 5.01 10.19 -4.97
CA LYS A 5 5.55 10.21 -3.61
C LYS A 5 4.79 9.23 -2.74
N ALA A 6 5.50 8.24 -2.20
CA ALA A 6 4.95 7.37 -1.18
C ALA A 6 5.23 7.93 0.22
N LEU A 7 4.19 7.98 1.05
CA LEU A 7 4.31 8.27 2.47
C LEU A 7 4.86 7.02 3.19
N LEU A 8 6.11 7.07 3.68
CA LEU A 8 6.74 5.96 4.40
C LEU A 8 6.41 6.03 5.89
N TYR A 9 5.15 5.78 6.22
CA TYR A 9 4.66 5.94 7.57
C TYR A 9 5.16 4.84 8.49
N TYR A 10 5.04 3.59 8.08
CA TYR A 10 5.40 2.46 8.93
C TYR A 10 6.91 2.41 9.13
N ARG A 11 7.70 2.75 8.12
CA ARG A 11 9.14 3.00 8.28
C ARG A 11 9.45 4.00 9.40
N SER A 12 8.66 5.07 9.53
CA SER A 12 8.92 6.13 10.53
C SER A 12 8.64 5.69 11.97
N LYS A 13 7.98 4.55 12.16
CA LYS A 13 7.69 3.94 13.46
C LYS A 13 8.80 3.01 13.94
N LEU A 14 9.62 2.49 13.02
CA LEU A 14 10.77 1.67 13.34
C LEU A 14 11.89 2.51 13.98
N ASP A 15 12.71 1.88 14.81
CA ASP A 15 13.92 2.53 15.34
C ASP A 15 14.99 2.73 14.24
N ALA A 16 16.07 3.44 14.56
CA ALA A 16 17.11 3.77 13.57
C ALA A 16 17.81 2.52 12.97
N HIS A 17 17.92 1.45 13.75
CA HIS A 17 18.54 0.19 13.32
C HIS A 17 17.61 -0.53 12.33
N ASP A 18 16.35 -0.72 12.69
CA ASP A 18 15.36 -1.40 11.86
C ASP A 18 14.99 -0.57 10.61
N GLN A 19 15.07 0.76 10.67
CA GLN A 19 14.97 1.62 9.49
C GLN A 19 16.10 1.37 8.46
N SER A 20 17.31 1.07 8.92
CA SER A 20 18.42 0.73 8.01
C SER A 20 18.20 -0.64 7.36
N VAL A 21 17.66 -1.60 8.12
CA VAL A 21 17.31 -2.92 7.60
C VAL A 21 16.17 -2.81 6.58
N TYR A 22 15.14 -2.03 6.90
CA TYR A 22 14.03 -1.70 6.02
C TYR A 22 14.55 -1.16 4.68
N ASP A 23 15.42 -0.13 4.70
CA ASP A 23 15.91 0.50 3.48
C ASP A 23 16.74 -0.48 2.63
N SER A 24 17.56 -1.31 3.28
CA SER A 24 18.35 -2.35 2.61
C SER A 24 17.46 -3.40 1.96
N LEU A 25 16.41 -3.84 2.65
CA LEU A 25 15.48 -4.86 2.19
C LEU A 25 14.62 -4.34 1.03
N VAL A 26 14.09 -3.12 1.13
CA VAL A 26 13.38 -2.45 0.03
C VAL A 26 14.28 -2.36 -1.20
N SER A 27 15.52 -1.91 -1.03
CA SER A 27 16.46 -1.80 -2.15
C SER A 27 16.68 -3.15 -2.83
N GLN A 28 16.95 -4.21 -2.07
CA GLN A 28 17.20 -5.54 -2.64
C GLN A 28 15.95 -6.15 -3.29
N TRP A 29 14.76 -5.99 -2.68
CA TRP A 29 13.50 -6.41 -3.32
C TRP A 29 13.19 -5.63 -4.59
N MET A 30 13.45 -4.33 -4.60
CA MET A 30 13.30 -3.46 -5.77
C MET A 30 14.22 -3.84 -6.96
N HIS A 31 15.30 -4.58 -6.73
CA HIS A 31 16.18 -5.12 -7.77
C HIS A 31 15.92 -6.61 -8.07
N PHE A 32 14.91 -7.21 -7.42
CA PHE A 32 14.55 -8.62 -7.59
C PHE A 32 15.69 -9.58 -7.19
N GLU A 33 16.44 -9.25 -6.13
CA GLU A 33 17.56 -10.06 -5.65
C GLU A 33 17.12 -11.46 -5.20
N SER A 34 17.70 -12.49 -5.84
CA SER A 34 17.43 -13.90 -5.47
C SER A 34 17.98 -14.29 -4.10
N HIS A 35 19.01 -13.58 -3.63
CA HIS A 35 19.67 -13.80 -2.35
C HIS A 35 19.89 -12.45 -1.66
N ILE A 36 19.23 -12.25 -0.54
CA ILE A 36 19.23 -10.98 0.17
C ILE A 36 20.11 -11.12 1.40
N HIS A 37 21.14 -10.30 1.49
CA HIS A 37 22.03 -10.29 2.64
C HIS A 37 21.77 -9.04 3.48
N LEU A 38 21.53 -9.25 4.78
CA LEU A 38 21.41 -8.19 5.76
C LEU A 38 22.55 -8.34 6.76
N PRO A 39 23.49 -7.38 6.86
CA PRO A 39 24.65 -7.45 7.75
C PRO A 39 24.26 -7.13 9.21
N VAL A 40 23.18 -7.74 9.68
CA VAL A 40 22.65 -7.60 11.04
C VAL A 40 22.45 -8.98 11.65
N SER A 41 22.85 -9.14 12.91
CA SER A 41 22.67 -10.37 13.67
C SER A 41 21.25 -10.50 14.25
N HIS A 42 20.59 -9.36 14.52
CA HIS A 42 19.25 -9.27 15.09
C HIS A 42 18.46 -8.11 14.46
N CYS A 43 17.20 -8.37 14.13
CA CYS A 43 16.18 -7.38 13.77
C CYS A 43 14.78 -8.03 13.88
N ASN A 44 13.73 -7.21 13.94
CA ASN A 44 12.36 -7.71 13.86
C ASN A 44 11.91 -7.83 12.39
N LEU A 45 12.39 -8.87 11.70
CA LEU A 45 12.13 -9.03 10.26
C LEU A 45 10.63 -9.05 9.90
N SER A 46 9.78 -9.60 10.78
CA SER A 46 8.33 -9.66 10.54
C SER A 46 7.72 -8.26 10.55
N GLU A 47 8.07 -7.43 11.54
CA GLU A 47 7.58 -6.06 11.65
C GLU A 47 8.12 -5.18 10.51
N ILE A 48 9.40 -5.34 10.17
CA ILE A 48 10.02 -4.63 9.04
C ILE A 48 9.34 -5.00 7.72
N ALA A 49 9.15 -6.29 7.46
CA ALA A 49 8.51 -6.76 6.23
C ALA A 49 7.06 -6.27 6.14
N GLN A 50 6.31 -6.29 7.25
CA GLN A 50 4.96 -5.74 7.31
C GLN A 50 4.94 -4.22 7.06
N ALA A 51 5.89 -3.48 7.65
CA ALA A 51 6.03 -2.05 7.41
C ALA A 51 6.28 -1.75 5.92
N ILE A 52 7.13 -2.55 5.25
CA ILE A 52 7.39 -2.41 3.82
C ILE A 52 6.13 -2.72 3.00
N HIS A 53 5.42 -3.81 3.32
CA HIS A 53 4.18 -4.19 2.65
C HIS A 53 3.14 -3.06 2.70
N PHE A 54 2.97 -2.42 3.87
CA PHE A 54 2.01 -1.35 4.05
C PHE A 54 2.42 -0.01 3.42
N ASP A 55 3.72 0.26 3.33
CA ASP A 55 4.25 1.48 2.72
C ASP A 55 4.35 1.39 1.17
N TYR A 56 4.56 0.18 0.60
CA TYR A 56 4.86 -0.03 -0.82
C TYR A 56 3.88 -0.99 -1.55
N PRO A 57 2.72 -0.49 -2.03
CA PRO A 57 1.79 -1.29 -2.84
C PRO A 57 2.41 -1.93 -4.10
N LEU A 58 3.48 -1.34 -4.63
CA LEU A 58 4.17 -1.83 -5.83
C LEU A 58 5.14 -2.98 -5.57
N LEU A 59 5.46 -3.32 -4.32
CA LEU A 59 6.21 -4.52 -3.99
C LEU A 59 5.29 -5.75 -3.85
N PHE A 60 4.18 -5.78 -4.61
CA PHE A 60 3.17 -6.84 -4.58
C PHE A 60 3.72 -8.22 -4.97
N TYR A 61 4.91 -8.29 -5.56
CA TYR A 61 5.57 -9.53 -5.97
C TYR A 61 6.38 -10.18 -4.85
N VAL A 62 6.58 -9.50 -3.71
CA VAL A 62 7.20 -10.07 -2.51
C VAL A 62 6.18 -10.95 -1.78
N ASN A 63 6.57 -12.16 -1.39
CA ASN A 63 5.72 -13.03 -0.59
C ASN A 63 5.87 -12.72 0.92
N TYR A 64 5.17 -11.69 1.39
CA TYR A 64 5.20 -11.28 2.81
C TYR A 64 4.68 -12.33 3.79
N TYR A 65 3.91 -13.32 3.30
CA TYR A 65 3.35 -14.40 4.11
C TYR A 65 4.35 -15.53 4.38
N GLN A 66 5.41 -15.64 3.57
CA GLN A 66 6.40 -16.71 3.65
C GLN A 66 7.80 -16.17 3.37
N ILE A 67 8.38 -15.48 4.35
CA ILE A 67 9.78 -15.03 4.28
C ILE A 67 10.68 -16.07 4.94
N ALA A 68 11.39 -16.84 4.12
CA ALA A 68 12.39 -17.80 4.59
C ALA A 68 13.76 -17.12 4.78
N TYR A 69 14.37 -17.32 5.94
CA TYR A 69 15.69 -16.77 6.25
C TYR A 69 16.53 -17.71 7.11
N SER A 70 17.86 -17.49 7.06
CA SER A 70 18.84 -18.13 7.93
C SER A 70 19.71 -17.08 8.61
N LYS A 71 20.20 -17.38 9.81
CA LYS A 71 21.08 -16.50 10.58
C LYS A 71 22.46 -17.11 10.71
N SER A 72 23.48 -16.27 10.59
CA SER A 72 24.89 -16.62 10.79
C SER A 72 25.62 -15.51 11.53
N ILE A 73 26.88 -15.75 11.91
CA ILE A 73 27.75 -14.71 12.48
C ILE A 73 28.03 -13.55 11.51
N PHE A 74 27.82 -13.76 10.21
CA PHE A 74 28.00 -12.74 9.18
C PHE A 74 26.72 -11.95 8.88
N GLY A 75 25.62 -12.26 9.56
CA GLY A 75 24.32 -11.63 9.35
C GLY A 75 23.23 -12.60 8.94
N MET A 76 22.14 -12.05 8.42
CA MET A 76 20.94 -12.79 8.02
C MET A 76 20.86 -12.90 6.50
N ASN A 77 20.60 -14.10 6.00
CA ASN A 77 20.37 -14.35 4.58
C ASN A 77 18.89 -14.69 4.38
N ILE A 78 18.19 -13.87 3.59
CA ILE A 78 16.80 -14.07 3.22
C ILE A 78 16.76 -14.63 1.79
N ARG A 79 15.90 -15.62 1.56
CA ARG A 79 15.66 -16.16 0.23
C ARG A 79 14.72 -15.21 -0.54
N GLY A 80 15.11 -14.85 -1.76
CA GLY A 80 14.27 -14.05 -2.67
C GLY A 80 13.15 -14.88 -3.29
N ASP A 81 12.23 -15.38 -2.46
CA ASP A 81 11.04 -16.10 -2.94
C ASP A 81 9.93 -15.10 -3.29
N TYR A 82 9.72 -14.92 -4.59
CA TYR A 82 8.74 -14.00 -5.15
C TYR A 82 7.49 -14.73 -5.63
N LEU A 83 6.35 -14.04 -5.64
CA LEU A 83 5.06 -14.55 -6.11
C LEU A 83 4.99 -14.73 -7.63
N TYR A 84 5.90 -14.09 -8.36
CA TYR A 84 5.96 -14.08 -9.81
C TYR A 84 7.41 -14.26 -10.25
N THR A 85 7.62 -14.64 -11.51
CA THR A 85 8.93 -14.46 -12.14
C THR A 85 9.23 -12.97 -12.32
N LYS A 86 10.51 -12.62 -12.52
CA LYS A 86 10.93 -11.22 -12.75
C LYS A 86 10.18 -10.58 -13.93
N SER A 87 10.03 -11.30 -15.04
CA SER A 87 9.36 -10.81 -16.25
C SER A 87 7.85 -10.62 -16.06
N GLU A 88 7.19 -11.52 -15.32
CA GLU A 88 5.77 -11.36 -14.97
C GLU A 88 5.57 -10.17 -14.02
N ALA A 89 6.44 -10.00 -13.03
CA ALA A 89 6.42 -8.85 -12.13
C ALA A 89 6.60 -7.55 -12.92
N GLU A 90 7.61 -7.45 -13.80
CA GLU A 90 7.83 -6.33 -14.74
C GLU A 90 6.55 -5.98 -15.52
N THR A 91 5.89 -6.98 -16.08
CA THR A 91 4.67 -6.80 -16.86
C THR A 91 3.51 -6.27 -16.01
N LEU A 92 3.33 -6.82 -14.82
CA LEU A 92 2.28 -6.39 -13.88
C LEU A 92 2.56 -4.98 -13.33
N LEU A 93 3.83 -4.66 -13.08
CA LEU A 93 4.26 -3.33 -12.65
C LEU A 93 3.98 -2.28 -13.72
N GLN A 94 4.26 -2.58 -14.99
CA GLN A 94 3.91 -1.71 -16.12
C GLN A 94 2.41 -1.46 -16.19
N LYS A 95 1.58 -2.50 -16.00
CA LYS A 95 0.12 -2.35 -15.94
C LYS A 95 -0.33 -1.43 -14.80
N CYS A 96 0.29 -1.57 -13.63
CA CYS A 96 0.00 -0.69 -12.48
C CYS A 96 0.39 0.76 -12.78
N GLU A 97 1.54 1.00 -13.41
CA GLU A 97 1.97 2.34 -13.82
C GLU A 97 1.03 2.95 -14.86
N ASP A 98 0.70 2.20 -15.90
CA ASP A 98 -0.19 2.66 -16.97
C ASP A 98 -1.57 3.00 -16.42
N TRP A 99 -2.07 2.18 -15.48
CA TRP A 99 -3.31 2.45 -14.77
C TRP A 99 -3.22 3.73 -13.93
N GLY A 100 -2.20 3.86 -13.08
CA GLY A 100 -1.99 5.08 -12.27
C GLY A 100 -1.88 6.34 -13.11
N LYS A 101 -1.13 6.27 -14.23
CA LYS A 101 -0.97 7.36 -15.19
C LYS A 101 -2.29 7.71 -15.87
N TYR A 102 -3.04 6.72 -16.32
CA TYR A 102 -4.35 6.90 -16.96
C TYR A 102 -5.34 7.57 -16.01
N ILE A 103 -5.45 7.06 -14.79
CA ILE A 103 -6.35 7.60 -13.76
C ILE A 103 -5.94 9.03 -13.38
N TYR A 104 -4.64 9.29 -13.18
CA TYR A 104 -4.15 10.63 -12.93
C TYR A 104 -4.46 11.62 -14.07
N SER A 105 -4.26 11.23 -15.34
CA SER A 105 -4.52 12.12 -16.48
C SER A 105 -6.00 12.44 -16.69
N HIS A 106 -6.90 11.61 -16.16
CA HIS A 106 -8.35 11.82 -16.22
C HIS A 106 -8.92 12.45 -14.94
N THR A 107 -8.09 12.64 -13.91
CA THR A 107 -8.49 13.39 -12.71
C THR A 107 -8.61 14.88 -13.08
N PRO A 108 -9.76 15.55 -12.86
CA PRO A 108 -9.88 16.96 -13.19
C PRO A 108 -8.87 17.82 -12.40
N SER A 109 -8.13 18.66 -13.10
CA SER A 109 -6.97 19.38 -12.54
C SER A 109 -7.36 20.46 -11.52
N ASN A 110 -8.59 20.97 -11.60
CA ASN A 110 -9.15 22.02 -10.76
C ASN A 110 -9.70 21.52 -9.42
N LEU A 111 -9.69 20.21 -9.16
CA LEU A 111 -10.15 19.64 -7.89
C LEU A 111 -9.18 19.94 -6.74
N GLY A 112 -9.73 20.26 -5.58
CA GLY A 112 -9.02 20.27 -4.30
C GLY A 112 -8.64 18.86 -3.86
N ILE A 113 -7.80 18.76 -2.82
CA ILE A 113 -7.25 17.47 -2.35
C ILE A 113 -8.37 16.50 -1.94
N ALA A 114 -9.39 16.98 -1.23
CA ALA A 114 -10.53 16.15 -0.81
C ALA A 114 -11.33 15.61 -2.00
N GLU A 115 -11.57 16.46 -3.00
CA GLU A 115 -12.32 16.08 -4.21
C GLU A 115 -11.52 15.12 -5.08
N LYS A 116 -10.19 15.28 -5.17
CA LYS A 116 -9.30 14.30 -5.81
C LYS A 116 -9.33 12.97 -5.08
N ALA A 117 -9.20 12.97 -3.75
CA ALA A 117 -9.29 11.76 -2.95
C ALA A 117 -10.64 11.02 -3.16
N LEU A 118 -11.73 11.78 -3.30
CA LEU A 118 -13.05 11.24 -3.61
C LEU A 118 -13.14 10.68 -5.03
N TRP A 119 -12.57 11.39 -6.01
CA TRP A 119 -12.56 10.94 -7.39
C TRP A 119 -11.82 9.59 -7.53
N LEU A 120 -10.68 9.43 -6.87
CA LEU A 120 -9.93 8.17 -6.83
C LEU A 120 -10.71 7.06 -6.11
N HIS A 121 -11.44 7.41 -5.05
CA HIS A 121 -12.32 6.49 -4.32
C HIS A 121 -13.40 5.95 -5.27
N ASP A 122 -14.08 6.86 -5.98
CA ASP A 122 -15.16 6.52 -6.89
C ASP A 122 -14.68 5.73 -8.11
N VAL A 123 -13.46 5.99 -8.60
CA VAL A 123 -12.85 5.16 -9.65
C VAL A 123 -12.80 3.69 -9.22
N ILE A 124 -12.35 3.41 -8.00
CA ILE A 124 -12.29 2.03 -7.50
C ILE A 124 -13.69 1.50 -7.22
N LEU A 125 -14.53 2.26 -6.51
CA LEU A 125 -15.91 1.89 -6.18
C LEU A 125 -16.72 1.47 -7.42
N ASN A 126 -16.54 2.16 -8.54
CA ASN A 126 -17.33 1.93 -9.75
C ASN A 126 -16.78 0.82 -10.66
N ASN A 127 -15.51 0.42 -10.49
CA ASN A 127 -14.84 -0.48 -11.43
C ASN A 127 -14.34 -1.78 -10.78
N VAL A 128 -14.42 -1.91 -9.46
CA VAL A 128 -13.91 -3.08 -8.72
C VAL A 128 -15.03 -3.78 -7.98
N ARG A 129 -15.04 -5.11 -8.06
CA ARG A 129 -15.94 -5.96 -7.27
C ARG A 129 -15.20 -6.53 -6.06
N TYR A 130 -15.90 -6.59 -4.93
CA TYR A 130 -15.37 -7.29 -3.76
C TYR A 130 -15.41 -8.82 -3.98
N GLY A 131 -14.28 -9.49 -3.77
CA GLY A 131 -14.20 -10.94 -3.84
C GLY A 131 -12.78 -11.48 -3.92
N ASP A 132 -12.62 -12.77 -3.65
CA ASP A 132 -11.36 -13.48 -3.84
C ASP A 132 -11.44 -14.33 -5.11
N ALA A 133 -10.96 -13.77 -6.23
CA ALA A 133 -10.99 -14.44 -7.52
C ALA A 133 -9.73 -15.28 -7.80
N ASN A 134 -8.59 -14.95 -7.18
CA ASN A 134 -7.27 -15.47 -7.58
C ASN A 134 -6.29 -15.63 -6.41
N GLY A 135 -6.79 -15.89 -5.20
CA GLY A 135 -5.98 -16.10 -4.00
C GLY A 135 -5.11 -14.89 -3.71
N ILE A 136 -3.79 -15.09 -3.71
CA ILE A 136 -2.82 -14.04 -3.30
C ILE A 136 -2.95 -12.73 -4.08
N ARG A 137 -3.44 -12.76 -5.34
CA ARG A 137 -3.68 -11.54 -6.14
C ARG A 137 -4.78 -10.65 -5.58
N ALA A 138 -5.85 -11.25 -5.04
CA ALA A 138 -6.96 -10.51 -4.46
C ALA A 138 -6.52 -9.69 -3.23
N HIS A 139 -5.39 -10.07 -2.63
CA HIS A 139 -4.78 -9.44 -1.46
C HIS A 139 -3.75 -8.35 -1.79
N ASN A 140 -3.59 -7.95 -3.07
CA ASN A 140 -2.70 -6.86 -3.46
C ASN A 140 -3.24 -6.04 -4.63
N LEU A 141 -2.50 -4.99 -5.00
CA LEU A 141 -2.86 -4.04 -6.07
C LEU A 141 -3.21 -4.73 -7.40
N VAL A 142 -2.61 -5.89 -7.70
CA VAL A 142 -2.82 -6.60 -8.96
C VAL A 142 -4.25 -7.10 -9.09
N GLY A 143 -4.90 -7.57 -8.01
CA GLY A 143 -6.30 -8.01 -8.08
C GLY A 143 -7.23 -6.89 -8.57
N VAL A 144 -6.94 -5.64 -8.20
CA VAL A 144 -7.66 -4.46 -8.71
C VAL A 144 -7.29 -4.17 -10.16
N VAL A 145 -6.00 -4.04 -10.46
CA VAL A 145 -5.52 -3.55 -11.77
C VAL A 145 -5.74 -4.56 -12.90
N GLN A 146 -5.51 -5.84 -12.62
CA GLN A 146 -5.53 -6.92 -13.61
C GLN A 146 -6.88 -7.64 -13.66
N ASP A 147 -7.47 -7.91 -12.50
CA ASP A 147 -8.63 -8.80 -12.38
C ASP A 147 -9.95 -8.02 -12.17
N GLY A 148 -9.89 -6.76 -11.71
CA GLY A 148 -11.07 -5.98 -11.32
C GLY A 148 -11.82 -6.56 -10.13
N ILE A 149 -11.21 -7.50 -9.40
CA ILE A 149 -11.79 -8.23 -8.27
C ILE A 149 -10.71 -8.40 -7.20
N ALA A 150 -10.98 -7.89 -6.00
CA ALA A 150 -10.06 -7.98 -4.87
C ALA A 150 -10.80 -7.98 -3.53
N VAL A 151 -10.12 -8.41 -2.46
CA VAL A 151 -10.60 -8.29 -1.09
C VAL A 151 -10.12 -6.96 -0.48
N CYS A 152 -10.42 -6.73 0.80
CA CYS A 152 -10.16 -5.45 1.46
C CYS A 152 -8.69 -4.98 1.32
N GLU A 153 -7.74 -5.88 1.51
CA GLU A 153 -6.31 -5.56 1.38
C GLU A 153 -5.93 -5.08 -0.03
N GLY A 154 -6.31 -5.81 -1.09
CA GLY A 154 -5.98 -5.41 -2.46
C GLY A 154 -6.63 -4.08 -2.86
N ILE A 155 -7.89 -3.86 -2.46
CA ILE A 155 -8.62 -2.62 -2.71
C ILE A 155 -7.96 -1.43 -1.99
N SER A 156 -7.59 -1.59 -0.71
CA SER A 156 -6.95 -0.52 0.06
C SER A 156 -5.52 -0.22 -0.40
N MET A 157 -4.78 -1.24 -0.86
CA MET A 157 -3.48 -1.03 -1.50
C MET A 157 -3.63 -0.27 -2.83
N ALA A 158 -4.69 -0.53 -3.60
CA ALA A 158 -4.99 0.21 -4.82
C ALA A 158 -5.34 1.67 -4.56
N TYR A 159 -6.15 1.94 -3.55
CA TYR A 159 -6.47 3.30 -3.15
C TYR A 159 -5.23 4.07 -2.67
N LYS A 160 -4.37 3.42 -1.85
CA LYS A 160 -3.08 3.99 -1.45
C LYS A 160 -2.20 4.29 -2.66
N PHE A 161 -2.06 3.36 -3.59
CA PHE A 161 -1.26 3.55 -4.81
C PHE A 161 -1.73 4.77 -5.62
N LEU A 162 -3.05 4.90 -5.85
CA LEU A 162 -3.61 6.06 -6.56
C LEU A 162 -3.39 7.39 -5.81
N CYS A 163 -3.47 7.36 -4.48
CA CYS A 163 -3.18 8.52 -3.64
C CYS A 163 -1.70 8.92 -3.73
N ASP A 164 -0.77 7.96 -3.62
CA ASP A 164 0.67 8.20 -3.79
C ASP A 164 0.98 8.78 -5.18
N TYR A 165 0.33 8.24 -6.23
CA TYR A 165 0.44 8.75 -7.61
C TYR A 165 -0.07 10.19 -7.72
N SER A 166 -1.13 10.54 -6.98
CA SER A 166 -1.74 11.87 -6.95
C SER A 166 -1.15 12.81 -5.90
N ASN A 167 -0.06 12.42 -5.22
CA ASN A 167 0.57 13.17 -4.13
C ASN A 167 -0.38 13.50 -2.96
N ILE A 168 -1.33 12.60 -2.67
CA ILE A 168 -2.25 12.68 -1.53
C ILE A 168 -1.67 11.78 -0.43
N PRO A 169 -1.27 12.32 0.74
CA PRO A 169 -0.73 11.48 1.80
C PRO A 169 -1.77 10.45 2.26
N CYS A 170 -1.43 9.18 2.12
CA CYS A 170 -2.32 8.05 2.40
C CYS A 170 -1.51 6.87 2.95
N ILE A 171 -2.08 6.17 3.93
CA ILE A 171 -1.55 4.89 4.43
C ILE A 171 -2.61 3.80 4.28
N TYR A 172 -2.15 2.57 4.14
CA TYR A 172 -2.96 1.38 4.44
C TYR A 172 -3.13 1.29 5.96
N VAL A 173 -4.29 0.81 6.42
CA VAL A 173 -4.58 0.54 7.83
C VAL A 173 -5.02 -0.90 7.95
N SER A 174 -4.41 -1.65 8.87
CA SER A 174 -4.82 -3.00 9.24
C SER A 174 -5.51 -2.99 10.59
N GLY A 175 -6.56 -3.79 10.74
CA GLY A 175 -7.28 -3.93 12.00
C GLY A 175 -8.42 -4.91 11.88
N THR A 176 -9.54 -4.63 12.54
CA THR A 176 -10.77 -5.42 12.42
C THR A 176 -11.99 -4.56 12.14
N LEU A 177 -12.97 -5.15 11.46
CA LEU A 177 -14.32 -4.64 11.32
C LEU A 177 -15.28 -5.69 11.90
N ASN A 178 -16.00 -5.33 12.96
CA ASN A 178 -16.89 -6.21 13.71
C ASN A 178 -16.22 -7.52 14.16
N GLY A 179 -14.93 -7.45 14.52
CA GLY A 179 -14.13 -8.59 14.99
C GLY A 179 -13.46 -9.42 13.89
N SER A 180 -13.73 -9.16 12.62
CA SER A 180 -13.08 -9.83 11.50
C SER A 180 -11.89 -9.01 10.98
N PRO A 181 -10.74 -9.63 10.63
CA PRO A 181 -9.61 -8.92 10.02
C PRO A 181 -10.04 -8.07 8.83
N HIS A 182 -9.59 -6.82 8.79
CA HIS A 182 -10.01 -5.86 7.77
C HIS A 182 -8.91 -4.86 7.43
N GLY A 183 -8.94 -4.36 6.19
CA GLY A 183 -8.01 -3.37 5.67
C GLY A 183 -8.75 -2.17 5.08
N TRP A 184 -8.28 -0.97 5.40
CA TRP A 184 -8.81 0.30 4.86
C TRP A 184 -7.68 1.33 4.74
N ASN A 185 -8.01 2.62 4.64
CA ASN A 185 -7.02 3.69 4.49
C ASN A 185 -7.24 4.85 5.46
N LEU A 186 -6.15 5.57 5.72
CA LEU A 186 -6.17 6.87 6.38
C LEU A 186 -5.50 7.88 5.44
N VAL A 187 -6.24 8.94 5.08
CA VAL A 187 -5.78 10.02 4.21
C VAL A 187 -5.64 11.31 4.98
N TRP A 188 -4.72 12.18 4.56
CA TRP A 188 -4.61 13.52 5.13
C TRP A 188 -5.08 14.60 4.18
N ILE A 189 -6.12 15.31 4.59
CA ILE A 189 -6.71 16.44 3.89
C ILE A 189 -6.46 17.68 4.74
N ASN A 190 -5.77 18.68 4.20
CA ASN A 190 -5.46 19.91 4.94
C ASN A 190 -4.81 19.68 6.33
N GLN A 191 -3.95 18.66 6.43
CA GLN A 191 -3.26 18.20 7.65
C GLN A 191 -4.14 17.44 8.67
N GLU A 192 -5.44 17.33 8.44
CA GLU A 192 -6.34 16.50 9.24
C GLU A 192 -6.41 15.09 8.67
N ALA A 193 -6.40 14.10 9.56
CA ALA A 193 -6.49 12.70 9.16
C ALA A 193 -7.96 12.28 9.06
N SER A 194 -8.32 11.55 8.00
CA SER A 194 -9.67 11.01 7.83
C SER A 194 -9.61 9.60 7.26
N PHE A 195 -10.49 8.73 7.76
CA PHE A 195 -10.58 7.35 7.35
C PHE A 195 -11.33 7.24 6.02
N VAL A 196 -10.85 6.35 5.16
CA VAL A 196 -11.49 6.00 3.89
C VAL A 196 -11.52 4.48 3.78
N ASP A 197 -12.70 3.90 3.62
CA ASP A 197 -12.89 2.47 3.40
C ASP A 197 -13.73 2.21 2.14
N VAL A 198 -13.04 2.21 1.00
CA VAL A 198 -13.64 1.89 -0.31
C VAL A 198 -14.24 0.48 -0.30
N THR A 199 -13.64 -0.43 0.47
CA THR A 199 -13.99 -1.85 0.48
C THR A 199 -15.38 -2.06 1.06
N ASN A 200 -15.69 -1.37 2.16
CA ASN A 200 -16.97 -1.45 2.84
C ASN A 200 -18.06 -0.69 2.06
N ASP A 201 -17.69 0.37 1.34
CA ASP A 201 -18.60 1.06 0.41
C ASP A 201 -18.95 0.20 -0.83
N ILE A 202 -18.02 -0.67 -1.30
CA ILE A 202 -18.31 -1.67 -2.35
C ILE A 202 -19.22 -2.79 -1.81
N SER A 203 -18.89 -3.39 -0.67
CA SER A 203 -19.59 -4.59 -0.17
C SER A 203 -20.98 -4.30 0.40
N SER A 204 -21.21 -3.08 0.90
CA SER A 204 -22.46 -2.73 1.60
C SER A 204 -23.65 -2.48 0.67
N PHE A 205 -23.45 -2.34 -0.65
CA PHE A 205 -24.52 -1.93 -1.56
C PHE A 205 -24.63 -2.75 -2.83
N SER A 206 -25.63 -3.64 -2.85
CA SER A 206 -26.19 -4.21 -4.08
C SER A 206 -27.01 -3.15 -4.85
N GLY A 207 -26.35 -2.15 -5.43
CA GLY A 207 -26.94 -1.30 -6.47
C GLY A 207 -27.17 0.18 -6.17
N LYS A 208 -26.68 0.75 -5.05
CA LYS A 208 -26.62 2.22 -4.88
C LYS A 208 -25.33 2.67 -4.20
N PHE A 209 -24.58 3.47 -4.95
CA PHE A 209 -23.37 4.24 -4.65
C PHE A 209 -23.40 4.94 -3.28
N GLY A 210 -23.01 4.21 -2.23
CA GLY A 210 -22.83 4.76 -0.90
C GLY A 210 -21.38 5.18 -0.71
N ARG A 211 -21.11 6.48 -0.53
CA ARG A 211 -19.81 7.01 -0.06
C ARG A 211 -19.82 7.12 1.47
N HIS A 212 -20.34 6.10 2.15
CA HIS A 212 -20.65 6.18 3.58
C HIS A 212 -19.40 6.10 4.45
N ASN A 213 -18.36 5.47 3.92
CA ASN A 213 -17.10 5.27 4.60
C ASN A 213 -15.98 6.16 4.04
N PHE A 214 -16.34 7.29 3.41
CA PHE A 214 -15.40 8.28 2.89
C PHE A 214 -15.20 9.47 3.86
N LEU A 215 -13.95 9.80 4.15
CA LEU A 215 -13.51 10.88 5.06
C LEU A 215 -14.16 10.85 6.44
N LYS A 216 -14.28 9.65 7.03
CA LYS A 216 -14.80 9.47 8.38
C LYS A 216 -13.81 9.93 9.44
N LYS A 217 -14.33 10.53 10.52
CA LYS A 217 -13.57 10.76 11.76
C LYS A 217 -13.51 9.48 12.58
N SER A 218 -12.55 9.38 13.49
CA SER A 218 -12.44 8.23 14.42
C SER A 218 -13.74 7.96 15.18
N SER A 219 -14.45 9.01 15.63
CA SER A 219 -15.74 8.89 16.32
C SER A 219 -16.87 8.31 15.46
N GLU A 220 -16.68 8.22 14.14
CA GLU A 220 -17.65 7.66 13.19
C GLU A 220 -17.29 6.23 12.74
N MET A 221 -16.14 5.71 13.17
CA MET A 221 -15.63 4.38 12.78
C MET A 221 -16.22 3.28 13.68
N ALA A 222 -17.53 3.26 13.86
CA ALA A 222 -18.22 2.26 14.68
C ALA A 222 -17.98 0.84 14.14
N GLY A 223 -17.60 -0.09 15.02
CA GLY A 223 -17.27 -1.48 14.66
C GLY A 223 -15.85 -1.68 14.15
N TYR A 224 -15.12 -0.62 13.81
CA TYR A 224 -13.71 -0.70 13.44
C TYR A 224 -12.82 -0.69 14.69
N SER A 225 -11.72 -1.44 14.64
CA SER A 225 -10.65 -1.34 15.63
C SER A 225 -9.29 -1.45 14.94
N TRP A 226 -8.33 -0.66 15.40
CA TRP A 226 -6.95 -0.65 14.90
C TRP A 226 -6.00 -0.35 16.06
N ASP A 227 -4.71 -0.55 15.84
CA ASP A 227 -3.70 -0.17 16.82
C ASP A 227 -3.54 1.37 16.85
N LEU A 228 -3.95 1.97 17.97
CA LEU A 228 -3.89 3.42 18.21
C LEU A 228 -2.45 3.92 18.39
N GLU A 229 -1.51 3.07 18.82
CA GLU A 229 -0.09 3.43 18.92
C GLU A 229 0.56 3.45 17.53
N ALA A 230 0.15 2.51 16.68
CA ALA A 230 0.51 2.48 15.28
C ALA A 230 -0.02 3.72 14.55
N ILE A 231 -1.24 4.21 14.85
CA ILE A 231 -1.91 5.31 14.13
C ILE A 231 -2.60 6.30 15.10
N PRO A 232 -1.90 7.36 15.59
CA PRO A 232 -2.53 8.36 16.45
C PRO A 232 -3.39 9.33 15.62
N GLU A 233 -4.42 9.87 16.27
CA GLU A 233 -5.36 10.79 15.65
C GLU A 233 -4.67 12.07 15.14
N CYS A 234 -4.94 12.40 13.88
CA CYS A 234 -5.08 13.77 13.37
C CYS A 234 -3.86 14.67 13.12
N ARG A 235 -2.58 14.23 13.15
CA ARG A 235 -1.47 15.11 12.66
C ARG A 235 -0.39 14.38 11.87
N LEU A 236 -0.07 14.90 10.68
CA LEU A 236 1.16 14.58 9.96
C LEU A 236 2.35 15.21 10.69
N THR A 237 2.96 14.53 11.65
CA THR A 237 4.28 14.90 12.16
C THR A 237 5.34 14.48 11.14
N LYS A 238 6.13 15.42 10.60
CA LYS A 238 7.27 15.24 9.65
C LYS A 238 7.53 13.78 9.23
N LYS A 239 6.74 13.27 8.28
CA LYS A 239 6.92 11.92 7.72
C LYS A 239 7.82 11.99 6.49
N LYS A 240 8.67 10.98 6.29
CA LYS A 240 9.54 10.87 5.11
C LYS A 240 8.68 10.45 3.92
N ASN A 241 8.70 11.25 2.86
CA ASN A 241 8.17 10.85 1.57
C ASN A 241 9.31 10.33 0.70
N LEU A 242 9.09 9.24 -0.03
CA LEU A 242 10.02 8.74 -1.02
C LEU A 242 9.56 9.13 -2.41
N ASP A 243 10.44 9.77 -3.20
CA ASP A 243 10.21 10.00 -4.62
C ASP A 243 10.43 8.69 -5.38
N LEU A 244 9.34 8.10 -5.84
CA LEU A 244 9.35 6.86 -6.60
C LEU A 244 9.56 7.09 -8.10
N THR A 245 9.58 8.34 -8.57
CA THR A 245 9.74 8.65 -10.00
C THR A 245 11.08 8.25 -10.58
N ALA A 246 12.14 8.25 -9.77
CA ALA A 246 13.43 7.74 -10.21
C ALA A 246 13.36 6.25 -10.60
N TYR A 247 12.50 5.49 -9.92
CA TYR A 247 12.33 4.06 -10.16
C TYR A 247 11.70 3.80 -11.53
N PHE A 248 10.59 4.47 -11.84
CA PHE A 248 9.93 4.37 -13.15
C PHE A 248 10.84 4.82 -14.31
N LYS A 249 11.70 5.83 -14.11
CA LYS A 249 12.63 6.31 -15.16
C LYS A 249 13.70 5.29 -15.55
N LYS A 250 14.18 4.50 -14.59
CA LYS A 250 15.24 3.50 -14.81
C LYS A 250 14.69 2.18 -15.36
N GLY A 251 13.36 2.02 -15.34
CA GLY A 251 12.71 0.74 -15.58
C GLY A 251 12.62 -0.07 -14.29
N TRP A 252 11.66 -0.99 -14.25
CA TRP A 252 11.51 -1.90 -13.12
C TRP A 252 12.75 -2.79 -13.04
N PHE A 253 13.45 -2.76 -11.90
CA PHE A 253 14.68 -3.52 -11.60
C PHE A 253 15.99 -3.03 -12.25
N GLY A 254 16.05 -1.78 -12.73
CA GLY A 254 17.23 -1.17 -13.40
C GLY A 254 18.15 -0.29 -12.54
#